data_AF-A0A933Y3C4-F1
#
_entry.id   AF-A0A933Y3C4-F1
#
_cell.length_a   1.000
_cell.length_b   1.000
_cell.length_c   1.000
_cell.angle_alpha   90.00
_cell.angle_beta   90.00
_cell.angle_gamma   90.00
#
_symmetry.space_group_name_H-M   'P 1'
#
loop_
_entity.id
_entity.type
_entity.pdbx_description
1 polymer ?
#
loop_
_entity_poly.entity_id
_entity_poly.type
_entity_poly.pdbx_seq_one_letter_code
_entity_poly.pdbx_strand_id
1 'polypeptide(L)'
;MVLNGARWILRMWVVFGACLLVVAVLVRGIGLRGGERSPPELATPTIPEPMQLLSRSAETRIDARWLWIEPERRDRWERCFRRPFEIRDCPRFADWLATPAGAETALLIGELTRGKAEEALTSLALIFELARRTEWKVGVLDGAADATELARLLETWLSTWAPTSARDPLLAEPTRVAFALWARITVATVDAPFFGTDEAAASHARVFADSLTRARAAAATDFGRAVAEHSPRAFAHLLQESDFLVGLAEDAARLYPEIDGGCGS
;
A
#
# COMPACT_ATOMS: atom_id res chain seq x y z
N MET A 1 10.39 -49.03 -35.90
CA MET A 1 11.31 -47.94 -35.47
C MET A 1 10.61 -46.66 -35.00
N VAL A 2 9.34 -46.41 -35.35
CA VAL A 2 8.62 -45.15 -35.03
C VAL A 2 8.14 -45.04 -33.56
N LEU A 3 7.96 -46.17 -32.86
CA LEU A 3 7.45 -46.19 -31.47
C LEU A 3 8.45 -45.70 -30.40
N ASN A 4 9.75 -45.62 -30.72
CA ASN A 4 10.75 -45.14 -29.76
C ASN A 4 10.81 -43.60 -29.68
N GLY A 5 10.41 -42.89 -30.74
CA GLY A 5 10.40 -41.42 -30.75
C GLY A 5 9.33 -40.82 -29.83
N ALA A 6 8.13 -41.40 -29.82
CA ALA A 6 7.02 -40.92 -28.99
C ALA A 6 7.31 -41.05 -27.48
N ARG A 7 8.02 -42.11 -27.07
CA ARG A 7 8.45 -42.29 -25.67
C ARG A 7 9.48 -41.27 -25.22
N TRP A 8 10.33 -40.78 -26.13
CA TRP A 8 11.33 -39.78 -25.83
C TRP A 8 10.70 -38.40 -25.63
N ILE A 9 9.75 -38.03 -26.50
CA ILE A 9 9.00 -36.78 -26.42
C ILE A 9 8.21 -36.71 -25.10
N LEU A 10 7.49 -37.78 -24.73
CA LEU A 10 6.71 -37.80 -23.49
C LEU A 10 7.61 -37.63 -22.24
N ARG A 11 8.78 -38.28 -22.21
CA ARG A 11 9.75 -38.12 -21.11
C ARG A 11 10.28 -36.70 -21.01
N MET A 12 10.56 -36.06 -22.15
CA MET A 12 11.05 -34.68 -22.19
C MET A 12 10.01 -33.70 -21.63
N TRP A 13 8.73 -33.88 -21.98
CA TRP A 13 7.64 -33.05 -21.45
C TRP A 13 7.41 -33.24 -19.95
N VAL A 14 7.51 -34.47 -19.44
CA VAL A 14 7.39 -34.74 -18.00
C VAL A 14 8.52 -34.09 -17.21
N VAL A 15 9.76 -34.19 -17.70
CA VAL A 15 10.92 -33.55 -17.06
C VAL A 15 10.79 -32.03 -17.10
N PHE A 16 10.38 -31.46 -18.25
CA PHE A 16 10.19 -30.02 -18.39
C PHE A 16 9.08 -29.49 -17.47
N GLY A 17 7.94 -30.21 -17.38
CA GLY A 17 6.86 -29.87 -16.45
C GLY A 17 7.28 -29.97 -14.99
N ALA A 18 8.06 -30.99 -14.62
CA ALA A 18 8.61 -31.14 -13.27
C ALA A 18 9.61 -30.02 -12.94
N CYS A 19 10.50 -29.65 -13.87
CA CYS A 19 11.41 -28.53 -13.71
C CYS A 19 10.65 -27.20 -13.53
N LEU A 20 9.63 -26.95 -14.35
CA LEU A 20 8.79 -25.75 -14.21
C LEU A 20 8.04 -25.72 -12.87
N LEU A 21 7.56 -26.86 -12.39
CA LEU A 21 6.90 -26.96 -11.10
C LEU A 21 7.88 -26.71 -9.94
N VAL A 22 9.11 -27.25 -10.03
CA VAL A 22 10.17 -26.99 -9.04
C VAL A 22 10.57 -25.51 -9.06
N VAL A 23 10.73 -24.89 -10.23
CA VAL A 23 11.01 -23.46 -10.34
C VAL A 23 9.85 -22.64 -9.78
N ALA A 24 8.60 -22.99 -10.08
CA ALA A 24 7.43 -22.30 -9.53
C ALA A 24 7.37 -22.42 -8.00
N VAL A 25 7.67 -23.60 -7.43
CA VAL A 25 7.74 -23.82 -5.98
C VAL A 25 8.92 -23.08 -5.36
N LEU A 26 10.07 -23.01 -6.02
CA LEU A 26 11.24 -22.24 -5.55
C LEU A 26 10.97 -20.74 -5.60
N VAL A 27 10.34 -20.23 -6.66
CA VAL A 27 9.93 -18.82 -6.77
C VAL A 27 8.88 -18.47 -5.72
N ARG A 28 7.94 -19.38 -5.42
CA ARG A 28 6.96 -19.22 -4.32
C ARG A 28 7.59 -19.39 -2.93
N GLY A 29 8.66 -20.17 -2.82
CA GLY A 29 9.43 -20.43 -1.59
C GLY A 29 10.48 -19.35 -1.29
N ILE A 30 10.83 -18.51 -2.28
CA ILE A 30 11.47 -17.19 -2.10
C ILE A 30 10.39 -16.14 -1.74
N GLY A 31 9.21 -16.58 -1.29
CA GLY A 31 8.39 -15.78 -0.41
C GLY A 31 9.23 -15.39 0.80
N LEU A 32 9.72 -14.15 0.78
CA LEU A 32 10.08 -13.31 1.92
C LEU A 32 10.25 -14.16 3.18
N ARG A 33 11.42 -14.81 3.35
CA ARG A 33 11.93 -14.99 4.71
C ARG A 33 12.11 -13.57 5.19
N GLY A 34 11.05 -13.01 5.78
CA GLY A 34 11.12 -11.82 6.59
C GLY A 34 12.25 -12.14 7.54
N GLY A 35 13.39 -11.48 7.32
CA GLY A 35 14.44 -11.47 8.33
C GLY A 35 13.71 -11.19 9.62
N GLU A 36 13.83 -12.11 10.57
CA GLU A 36 13.20 -12.03 11.87
C GLU A 36 13.67 -10.71 12.46
N ARG A 37 12.90 -9.65 12.20
CA ARG A 37 13.19 -8.31 12.68
C ARG A 37 13.04 -8.47 14.16
N SER A 38 14.18 -8.42 14.87
CA SER A 38 14.18 -8.38 16.31
C SER A 38 13.10 -7.37 16.72
N PRO A 39 12.14 -7.77 17.57
CA PRO A 39 11.12 -6.84 18.03
C PRO A 39 11.87 -5.60 18.53
N PRO A 40 11.53 -4.39 18.06
CA PRO A 40 12.20 -3.21 18.52
C PRO A 40 12.09 -3.22 20.04
N GLU A 41 13.25 -3.25 20.71
CA GLU A 41 13.32 -2.84 22.10
C GLU A 41 12.50 -1.56 22.20
N LEU A 42 11.56 -1.48 23.15
CA LEU A 42 10.57 -0.40 23.31
C LEU A 42 11.29 0.94 23.57
N ALA A 43 11.98 1.44 22.56
CA ALA A 43 12.65 2.71 22.53
C ALA A 43 11.55 3.75 22.37
N THR A 44 11.67 4.83 23.14
CA THR A 44 10.84 6.02 22.99
C THR A 44 10.76 6.38 21.51
N PRO A 45 9.56 6.61 20.95
CA PRO A 45 9.43 6.89 19.52
C PRO A 45 10.31 8.10 19.18
N THR A 46 11.21 7.91 18.23
CA THR A 46 12.14 8.96 17.78
C THR A 46 11.40 10.16 17.17
N ILE A 47 10.13 9.96 16.81
CA ILE A 47 9.21 10.96 16.26
C ILE A 47 8.03 11.06 17.23
N PRO A 48 7.90 12.16 18.00
CA PRO A 48 6.87 12.28 19.04
C PRO A 48 5.43 12.24 18.50
N GLU A 49 5.21 12.73 17.28
CA GLU A 49 3.87 12.89 16.69
C GLU A 49 3.86 12.35 15.23
N PRO A 50 3.89 11.02 15.02
CA PRO A 50 4.00 10.40 13.69
C PRO A 50 2.91 10.85 12.72
N MET A 51 1.69 11.02 13.23
CA MET A 51 0.52 11.40 12.43
C MET A 51 0.62 12.79 11.79
N GLN A 52 1.41 13.70 12.35
CA GLN A 52 1.63 15.02 11.74
C GLN A 52 2.45 14.96 10.46
N LEU A 53 3.17 13.85 10.23
CA LEU A 53 3.84 13.58 8.97
C LEU A 53 2.86 13.13 7.88
N LEU A 54 1.65 12.72 8.26
CA LEU A 54 0.60 12.32 7.33
C LEU A 54 -0.47 13.39 7.16
N SER A 55 -0.39 14.54 7.81
CA SER A 55 -1.40 15.61 7.69
C SER A 55 -1.05 16.60 6.57
N ARG A 56 -1.95 17.54 6.26
CA ARG A 56 -1.66 18.67 5.36
C ARG A 56 -0.44 19.50 5.79
N SER A 57 -0.18 19.58 7.09
CA SER A 57 0.99 20.33 7.60
C SER A 57 2.30 19.56 7.47
N ALA A 58 2.31 18.38 6.82
CA ALA A 58 3.54 17.62 6.58
C ALA A 58 4.62 18.44 5.85
N GLU A 59 4.21 19.39 5.00
CA GLU A 59 5.10 20.29 4.26
C GLU A 59 6.00 21.13 5.19
N THR A 60 5.46 21.60 6.34
CA THR A 60 6.24 22.40 7.30
C THR A 60 7.21 21.57 8.13
N ARG A 61 7.13 20.23 8.02
CA ARG A 61 7.95 19.27 8.77
C ARG A 61 8.83 18.43 7.88
N ILE A 62 8.98 18.79 6.61
CA ILE A 62 9.88 18.11 5.65
C ILE A 62 11.29 18.06 6.21
N ASP A 63 11.80 19.18 6.74
CA ASP A 63 13.19 19.26 7.20
C ASP A 63 13.47 18.41 8.45
N ALA A 64 12.47 18.22 9.31
CA ALA A 64 12.60 17.36 10.48
C ALA A 64 12.84 15.89 10.10
N ARG A 65 12.42 15.47 8.91
CA ARG A 65 12.57 14.08 8.43
C ARG A 65 14.00 13.67 8.14
N TRP A 66 14.85 14.65 7.80
CA TRP A 66 16.26 14.38 7.51
C TRP A 66 17.04 13.90 8.73
N LEU A 67 16.56 14.19 9.94
CA LEU A 67 17.20 13.73 11.18
C LEU A 67 17.21 12.20 11.31
N TRP A 68 16.27 11.51 10.66
CA TRP A 68 16.08 10.05 10.81
C TRP A 68 16.66 9.25 9.65
N ILE A 69 17.03 9.95 8.57
CA ILE A 69 17.65 9.39 7.38
C ILE A 69 19.17 9.37 7.54
N GLU A 70 19.79 8.27 7.14
CA GLU A 70 21.24 8.11 7.14
C GLU A 70 21.91 9.20 6.28
N PRO A 71 22.95 9.88 6.78
CA PRO A 71 23.58 11.00 6.08
C PRO A 71 23.96 10.71 4.63
N GLU A 72 24.44 9.49 4.36
CA GLU A 72 24.88 9.03 3.03
C GLU A 72 23.75 9.00 1.98
N ARG A 73 22.49 8.93 2.42
CA ARG A 73 21.32 8.83 1.54
C ARG A 73 20.61 10.18 1.37
N ARG A 74 20.92 11.18 2.21
CA ARG A 74 20.19 12.46 2.30
C ARG A 74 20.15 13.22 0.98
N ASP A 75 21.29 13.45 0.34
CA ASP A 75 21.35 14.29 -0.88
C ASP A 75 20.52 13.73 -2.03
N ARG A 76 20.57 12.40 -2.23
CA ARG A 76 19.77 11.71 -3.25
C ARG A 76 18.29 11.79 -2.92
N TRP A 77 17.95 11.54 -1.67
CA TRP A 77 16.57 11.46 -1.20
C TRP A 77 15.91 12.82 -1.12
N GLU A 78 16.63 13.87 -0.73
CA GLU A 78 16.12 15.24 -0.63
C GLU A 78 15.52 15.71 -1.95
N ARG A 79 16.22 15.50 -3.06
CA ARG A 79 15.72 15.90 -4.38
C ARG A 79 14.42 15.18 -4.75
N CYS A 80 14.31 13.88 -4.46
CA CYS A 80 13.14 13.10 -4.85
C CYS A 80 11.97 13.29 -3.88
N PHE A 81 12.28 13.60 -2.62
CA PHE A 81 11.31 13.75 -1.53
C PHE A 81 10.51 15.04 -1.64
N ARG A 82 11.13 16.15 -2.07
CA ARG A 82 10.44 17.44 -2.23
C ARG A 82 9.41 17.43 -3.36
N ARG A 83 9.63 16.61 -4.39
CA ARG A 83 8.84 16.64 -5.64
C ARG A 83 7.33 16.48 -5.45
N PRO A 84 6.80 15.53 -4.66
CA PRO A 84 5.36 15.45 -4.43
C PRO A 84 4.75 16.72 -3.84
N PHE A 85 5.50 17.44 -2.99
CA PHE A 85 5.06 18.69 -2.36
C PHE A 85 5.08 19.88 -3.34
N GLU A 86 5.82 19.77 -4.44
CA GLU A 86 5.96 20.81 -5.46
C GLU A 86 4.89 20.71 -6.57
N ILE A 87 4.08 19.66 -6.59
CA ILE A 87 3.00 19.48 -7.57
C ILE A 87 1.92 20.55 -7.35
N ARG A 88 1.60 21.33 -8.40
CA ARG A 88 0.61 22.43 -8.36
C ARG A 88 -0.59 22.22 -9.29
N ASP A 89 -0.38 21.63 -10.46
CA ASP A 89 -1.38 21.62 -11.54
C ASP A 89 -2.36 20.43 -11.49
N CYS A 90 -2.40 19.71 -10.37
CA CYS A 90 -3.23 18.51 -10.20
C CYS A 90 -3.15 17.53 -11.39
N PRO A 91 -1.96 17.07 -11.79
CA PRO A 91 -1.85 16.10 -12.88
C PRO A 91 -2.55 14.79 -12.49
N ARG A 92 -3.01 14.05 -13.48
CA ARG A 92 -3.42 12.65 -13.29
C ARG A 92 -2.26 11.87 -12.66
N PHE A 93 -2.59 11.02 -11.71
CA PHE A 93 -1.59 10.26 -10.96
C PHE A 93 -0.70 9.39 -11.86
N ALA A 94 -1.29 8.67 -12.81
CA ALA A 94 -0.56 7.83 -13.75
C ALA A 94 0.33 8.66 -14.70
N ASP A 95 -0.16 9.79 -15.19
CA ASP A 95 0.60 10.68 -16.06
C ASP A 95 1.80 11.27 -15.32
N TRP A 96 1.62 11.68 -14.06
CA TRP A 96 2.71 12.16 -13.23
C TRP A 96 3.74 11.06 -12.95
N LEU A 97 3.30 9.85 -12.61
CA LEU A 97 4.18 8.69 -12.40
C LEU A 97 4.99 8.32 -13.65
N ALA A 98 4.43 8.52 -14.85
CA ALA A 98 5.12 8.27 -16.11
C ALA A 98 6.24 9.29 -16.42
N THR A 99 6.29 10.42 -15.71
CA THR A 99 7.41 11.37 -15.84
C THR A 99 8.70 10.80 -15.21
N PRO A 100 9.90 11.27 -15.63
CA PRO A 100 11.14 10.89 -14.95
C PRO A 100 11.11 11.22 -13.45
N ALA A 101 10.47 12.34 -13.10
CA ALA A 101 10.33 12.77 -11.72
C ALA A 101 9.50 11.80 -10.89
N GLY A 102 8.35 11.37 -11.43
CA GLY A 102 7.43 10.43 -10.80
C GLY A 102 8.03 9.02 -10.68
N ALA A 103 8.70 8.54 -11.73
CA ALA A 103 9.39 7.25 -11.70
C ALA A 103 10.49 7.19 -10.62
N GLU A 104 11.30 8.24 -10.50
CA GLU A 104 12.31 8.35 -9.44
C GLU A 104 11.69 8.38 -8.04
N THR A 105 10.57 9.10 -7.86
CA THR A 105 9.85 9.12 -6.58
C THR A 105 9.23 7.77 -6.25
N ALA A 106 8.67 7.04 -7.21
CA ALA A 106 8.12 5.70 -7.00
C ALA A 106 9.22 4.71 -6.57
N LEU A 107 10.42 4.80 -7.18
CA LEU A 107 11.58 4.03 -6.76
C LEU A 107 12.00 4.38 -5.32
N LEU A 108 12.03 5.67 -4.96
CA LEU A 108 12.31 6.12 -3.60
C LEU A 108 11.29 5.56 -2.59
N ILE A 109 9.99 5.61 -2.90
CA ILE A 109 8.93 5.03 -2.07
C ILE A 109 9.19 3.54 -1.83
N GLY A 110 9.58 2.79 -2.87
CA GLY A 110 9.92 1.37 -2.76
C GLY A 110 11.20 1.08 -1.96
N GLU A 111 12.19 1.96 -1.99
CA GLU A 111 13.39 1.88 -1.15
C GLU A 111 13.06 2.13 0.33
N LEU A 112 12.37 3.24 0.61
CA LEU A 112 11.97 3.67 1.95
C LEU A 112 11.03 2.66 2.63
N THR A 113 10.09 2.10 1.87
CA THR A 113 9.15 1.09 2.38
C THR A 113 9.85 -0.17 2.86
N ARG A 114 10.99 -0.55 2.27
CA ARG A 114 11.78 -1.71 2.71
C ARG A 114 12.75 -1.39 3.86
N GLY A 115 12.84 -0.12 4.23
CA GLY A 115 13.72 0.43 5.24
C GLY A 115 13.31 0.13 6.68
N LYS A 116 13.80 0.95 7.62
CA LYS A 116 13.35 0.95 9.02
C LYS A 116 12.02 1.71 9.21
N ALA A 117 11.46 1.69 10.42
CA ALA A 117 10.14 2.24 10.69
C ALA A 117 10.02 3.74 10.30
N GLU A 118 11.05 4.54 10.56
CA GLU A 118 11.10 5.96 10.20
C GLU A 118 11.11 6.18 8.69
N GLU A 119 11.83 5.33 7.96
CA GLU A 119 11.87 5.35 6.50
C GLU A 119 10.51 4.94 5.92
N ALA A 120 9.85 3.95 6.53
CA ALA A 120 8.51 3.53 6.14
C ALA A 120 7.45 4.60 6.42
N LEU A 121 7.51 5.28 7.55
CA LEU A 121 6.64 6.43 7.81
C LEU A 121 6.90 7.55 6.79
N THR A 122 8.15 7.72 6.38
CA THR A 122 8.55 8.68 5.35
C THR A 122 7.99 8.30 3.99
N SER A 123 8.03 7.02 3.58
CA SER A 123 7.38 6.58 2.34
C SER A 123 5.88 6.75 2.39
N LEU A 124 5.24 6.44 3.52
CA LEU A 124 3.80 6.61 3.66
C LEU A 124 3.39 8.08 3.50
N ALA A 125 4.15 9.01 4.07
CA ALA A 125 3.88 10.42 3.89
C ALA A 125 4.00 10.88 2.42
N LEU A 126 4.95 10.32 1.66
CA LEU A 126 5.03 10.59 0.22
C LEU A 126 3.80 10.06 -0.51
N ILE A 127 3.32 8.86 -0.17
CA ILE A 127 2.10 8.30 -0.76
C ILE A 127 0.89 9.19 -0.43
N PHE A 128 0.77 9.67 0.82
CA PHE A 128 -0.29 10.61 1.22
C PHE A 128 -0.21 11.93 0.45
N GLU A 129 0.99 12.47 0.25
CA GLU A 129 1.15 13.71 -0.49
C GLU A 129 0.82 13.53 -1.98
N LEU A 130 1.19 12.41 -2.58
CA LEU A 130 0.77 12.07 -3.93
C LEU A 130 -0.75 11.97 -4.03
N ALA A 131 -1.39 11.29 -3.08
CA ALA A 131 -2.84 11.17 -3.03
C ALA A 131 -3.57 12.52 -2.90
N ARG A 132 -2.94 13.54 -2.29
CA ARG A 132 -3.47 14.91 -2.20
C ARG A 132 -3.29 15.74 -3.46
N ARG A 133 -2.15 15.56 -4.13
CA ARG A 133 -1.65 16.49 -5.15
C ARG A 133 -1.87 16.01 -6.58
N THR A 134 -2.38 14.79 -6.74
CA THR A 134 -2.69 14.21 -8.04
C THR A 134 -4.16 13.83 -8.12
N GLU A 135 -4.71 13.90 -9.33
CA GLU A 135 -6.04 13.37 -9.60
C GLU A 135 -5.94 11.85 -9.76
N TRP A 136 -6.59 11.12 -8.85
CA TRP A 136 -6.65 9.64 -8.91
C TRP A 136 -8.07 9.12 -9.06
N LYS A 137 -9.09 9.95 -8.84
CA LYS A 137 -10.48 9.67 -9.18
C LYS A 137 -10.84 10.48 -10.43
N VAL A 138 -10.29 10.06 -11.56
CA VAL A 138 -10.58 10.70 -12.84
C VAL A 138 -12.04 10.44 -13.20
N GLY A 139 -12.67 11.39 -13.88
CA GLY A 139 -14.08 11.34 -14.25
C GLY A 139 -14.52 10.01 -14.86
N VAL A 140 -15.84 9.76 -14.86
CA VAL A 140 -16.44 8.44 -15.09
C VAL A 140 -16.00 7.72 -16.38
N LEU A 141 -15.52 8.46 -17.39
CA LEU A 141 -15.14 7.92 -18.69
C LEU A 141 -13.69 7.40 -18.76
N ASP A 142 -12.82 7.83 -17.85
CA ASP A 142 -11.37 7.55 -17.94
C ASP A 142 -10.92 6.31 -17.16
N GLY A 143 -11.87 5.61 -16.53
CA GLY A 143 -11.65 4.37 -15.78
C GLY A 143 -10.94 4.59 -14.44
N ALA A 144 -10.67 3.48 -13.74
CA ALA A 144 -10.09 3.48 -12.39
C ALA A 144 -8.56 3.33 -12.35
N ALA A 145 -7.86 3.46 -13.48
CA ALA A 145 -6.44 3.13 -13.60
C ALA A 145 -5.56 3.91 -12.60
N ASP A 146 -5.81 5.21 -12.44
CA ASP A 146 -5.07 6.06 -11.51
C ASP A 146 -5.28 5.63 -10.05
N ALA A 147 -6.54 5.40 -9.65
CA ALA A 147 -6.88 4.88 -8.32
C ALA A 147 -6.27 3.48 -8.08
N THR A 148 -6.28 2.60 -9.08
CA THR A 148 -5.65 1.27 -9.00
C THR A 148 -4.16 1.36 -8.72
N GLU A 149 -3.45 2.24 -9.43
CA GLU A 149 -2.01 2.39 -9.25
C GLU A 149 -1.67 2.99 -7.88
N LEU A 150 -2.46 3.96 -7.39
CA LEU A 150 -2.27 4.53 -6.06
C LEU A 150 -2.60 3.52 -4.96
N ALA A 151 -3.69 2.76 -5.11
CA ALA A 151 -4.04 1.66 -4.22
C ALA A 151 -2.90 0.63 -4.16
N ARG A 152 -2.28 0.30 -5.29
CA ARG A 152 -1.15 -0.64 -5.37
C ARG A 152 0.07 -0.18 -4.57
N LEU A 153 0.36 1.13 -4.53
CA LEU A 153 1.42 1.66 -3.66
C LEU A 153 1.09 1.45 -2.18
N LEU A 154 -0.15 1.71 -1.77
CA LEU A 154 -0.60 1.46 -0.40
C LEU A 154 -0.63 -0.02 -0.06
N GLU A 155 -1.07 -0.90 -0.97
CA GLU A 155 -1.07 -2.36 -0.77
C GLU A 155 0.35 -2.87 -0.52
N THR A 156 1.31 -2.39 -1.30
CA THR A 156 2.73 -2.74 -1.14
C THR A 156 3.25 -2.30 0.23
N TRP A 157 2.91 -1.08 0.64
CA TRP A 157 3.30 -0.54 1.94
C TRP A 157 2.66 -1.33 3.10
N LEU A 158 1.35 -1.54 3.04
CA LEU A 158 0.57 -2.26 4.06
C LEU A 158 1.00 -3.73 4.19
N SER A 159 1.25 -4.42 3.07
CA SER A 159 1.76 -5.80 3.08
C SER A 159 3.09 -5.91 3.83
N THR A 160 3.91 -4.87 3.76
CA THR A 160 5.23 -4.84 4.40
C THR A 160 5.13 -4.56 5.90
N TRP A 161 4.26 -3.62 6.32
CA TRP A 161 4.28 -3.07 7.68
C TRP A 161 3.11 -3.45 8.57
N ALA A 162 1.93 -3.75 8.03
CA ALA A 162 0.78 -4.11 8.84
C ALA A 162 1.02 -5.31 9.77
N PRO A 163 1.72 -6.38 9.35
CA PRO A 163 1.99 -7.52 10.24
C PRO A 163 2.76 -7.16 11.53
N THR A 164 3.60 -6.14 11.49
CA THR A 164 4.46 -5.75 12.62
C THR A 164 4.07 -4.42 13.27
N SER A 165 3.26 -3.60 12.62
CA SER A 165 3.02 -2.22 13.07
C SER A 165 2.14 -2.12 14.31
N ALA A 166 1.31 -3.13 14.61
CA ALA A 166 0.35 -3.06 15.73
C ALA A 166 1.01 -2.78 17.09
N ARG A 167 2.30 -3.14 17.24
CA ARG A 167 3.09 -2.92 18.47
C ARG A 167 4.19 -1.87 18.29
N ASP A 168 4.30 -1.30 17.10
CA ASP A 168 5.31 -0.31 16.78
C ASP A 168 4.76 1.08 17.14
N PRO A 169 5.36 1.82 18.09
CA PRO A 169 4.83 3.11 18.55
C PRO A 169 4.86 4.17 17.44
N LEU A 170 5.69 3.99 16.42
CA LEU A 170 5.78 4.89 15.28
C LEU A 170 4.74 4.56 14.22
N LEU A 171 4.45 3.28 13.99
CA LEU A 171 3.64 2.82 12.85
C LEU A 171 2.23 2.35 13.20
N ALA A 172 1.91 2.11 14.47
CA ALA A 172 0.61 1.55 14.87
C ALA A 172 -0.57 2.37 14.35
N GLU A 173 -0.55 3.69 14.56
CA GLU A 173 -1.60 4.59 14.07
C GLU A 173 -1.46 4.90 12.57
N PRO A 174 -0.27 5.24 12.03
CA PRO A 174 -0.07 5.42 10.60
C PRO A 174 -0.56 4.26 9.73
N THR A 175 -0.31 3.00 10.12
CA THR A 175 -0.77 1.85 9.34
C THR A 175 -2.29 1.73 9.32
N ARG A 176 -2.98 1.99 10.44
CA ARG A 176 -4.46 1.95 10.47
C ARG A 176 -5.04 3.01 9.53
N VAL A 177 -4.46 4.20 9.55
CA VAL A 177 -4.86 5.29 8.66
C VAL A 177 -4.53 4.99 7.19
N ALA A 178 -3.38 4.40 6.91
CA ALA A 178 -3.03 3.93 5.56
C ALA A 178 -4.04 2.90 5.04
N PHE A 179 -4.53 2.01 5.92
CA PHE A 179 -5.53 1.02 5.57
C PHE A 179 -6.91 1.64 5.30
N ALA A 180 -7.30 2.64 6.09
CA ALA A 180 -8.50 3.43 5.80
C ALA A 180 -8.39 4.17 4.46
N LEU A 181 -7.26 4.83 4.19
CA LEU A 181 -7.03 5.52 2.91
C LEU A 181 -7.02 4.53 1.73
N TRP A 182 -6.37 3.38 1.88
CA TRP A 182 -6.41 2.31 0.87
C TRP A 182 -7.85 1.91 0.59
N ALA A 183 -8.68 1.67 1.61
CA ALA A 183 -10.08 1.33 1.42
C ALA A 183 -10.84 2.41 0.64
N ARG A 184 -10.61 3.70 0.95
CA ARG A 184 -11.22 4.82 0.21
C ARG A 184 -10.86 4.82 -1.27
N ILE A 185 -9.58 4.65 -1.58
CA ILE A 185 -9.10 4.64 -2.97
C ILE A 185 -9.64 3.40 -3.70
N THR A 186 -9.64 2.25 -3.03
CA THR A 186 -10.14 0.99 -3.58
C THR A 186 -11.65 1.01 -3.79
N VAL A 187 -12.44 1.74 -2.99
CA VAL A 187 -13.86 1.95 -3.32
C VAL A 187 -14.01 2.62 -4.69
N ALA A 188 -13.14 3.58 -5.04
CA ALA A 188 -13.17 4.20 -6.37
C ALA A 188 -12.73 3.26 -7.51
N THR A 189 -12.01 2.16 -7.19
CA THR A 189 -11.67 1.12 -8.19
C THR A 189 -12.74 0.05 -8.33
N VAL A 190 -13.45 -0.24 -7.24
CA VAL A 190 -14.52 -1.24 -7.17
C VAL A 190 -15.83 -0.68 -7.74
N ASP A 191 -16.15 0.58 -7.47
CA ASP A 191 -17.37 1.22 -7.94
C ASP A 191 -17.15 1.83 -9.34
N ALA A 192 -17.54 1.11 -10.39
CA ALA A 192 -17.57 1.65 -11.75
C ALA A 192 -18.92 2.33 -12.01
N PRO A 193 -19.00 3.67 -12.14
CA PRO A 193 -20.28 4.38 -12.07
C PRO A 193 -21.27 4.11 -13.22
N PHE A 194 -20.85 3.36 -14.27
CA PHE A 194 -21.73 2.92 -15.36
C PHE A 194 -21.88 1.40 -15.51
N PHE A 195 -20.96 0.60 -14.95
CA PHE A 195 -20.93 -0.84 -15.15
C PHE A 195 -21.28 -1.63 -13.89
N GLY A 196 -21.55 -0.93 -12.78
CA GLY A 196 -21.78 -1.53 -11.48
C GLY A 196 -20.46 -1.82 -10.76
N THR A 197 -20.43 -2.89 -9.99
CA THR A 197 -19.25 -3.28 -9.23
C THR A 197 -18.29 -4.08 -10.11
N ASP A 198 -17.01 -3.69 -10.13
CA ASP A 198 -15.95 -4.56 -10.66
C ASP A 198 -15.73 -5.70 -9.66
N GLU A 199 -16.36 -6.85 -9.93
CA GLU A 199 -16.28 -8.04 -9.09
C GLU A 199 -14.85 -8.58 -8.92
N ALA A 200 -13.98 -8.39 -9.92
CA ALA A 200 -12.59 -8.82 -9.82
C ALA A 200 -11.82 -7.92 -8.84
N ALA A 201 -12.00 -6.60 -8.95
CA ALA A 201 -11.43 -5.64 -8.01
C ALA A 201 -11.98 -5.85 -6.59
N ALA A 202 -13.30 -6.05 -6.44
CA ALA A 202 -13.95 -6.31 -5.15
C ALA A 202 -13.42 -7.58 -4.49
N SER A 203 -13.27 -8.67 -5.28
CA SER A 203 -12.72 -9.93 -4.80
C SER A 203 -11.26 -9.79 -4.35
N HIS A 204 -10.41 -9.13 -5.15
CA HIS A 204 -9.02 -8.83 -4.78
C HIS A 204 -8.96 -8.04 -3.48
N ALA A 205 -9.72 -6.95 -3.38
CA ALA A 205 -9.74 -6.09 -2.21
C ALA A 205 -10.20 -6.85 -0.95
N ARG A 206 -11.17 -7.76 -1.08
CA ARG A 206 -11.63 -8.60 0.01
C ARG A 206 -10.55 -9.56 0.50
N VAL A 207 -9.86 -10.23 -0.44
CA VAL A 207 -8.74 -11.13 -0.11
C VAL A 207 -7.62 -10.34 0.56
N PHE A 208 -7.31 -9.15 0.06
CA PHE A 208 -6.28 -8.30 0.62
C PHE A 208 -6.61 -7.84 2.04
N ALA A 209 -7.80 -7.29 2.26
CA ALA A 209 -8.26 -6.85 3.58
C ALA A 209 -8.28 -8.01 4.60
N ASP A 210 -8.75 -9.20 4.19
CA ASP A 210 -8.73 -10.39 5.06
C ASP A 210 -7.31 -10.89 5.31
N SER A 211 -6.38 -10.77 4.36
CA SER A 211 -4.97 -11.13 4.58
C SER A 211 -4.31 -10.30 5.68
N LEU A 212 -4.67 -9.01 5.78
CA LEU A 212 -4.12 -8.09 6.78
C LEU A 212 -4.79 -8.27 8.14
N THR A 213 -6.11 -8.41 8.16
CA THR A 213 -6.91 -8.35 9.39
C THR A 213 -7.28 -9.72 9.93
N ARG A 214 -7.41 -10.71 9.05
CA ARG A 214 -8.06 -12.00 9.29
C ARG A 214 -9.41 -11.84 9.96
N ALA A 215 -10.19 -10.84 9.54
CA ALA A 215 -11.47 -10.48 10.15
C ALA A 215 -12.46 -11.65 10.16
N ARG A 216 -12.43 -12.53 9.16
CA ARG A 216 -13.32 -13.71 9.07
C ARG A 216 -12.72 -15.00 9.64
N ALA A 217 -11.49 -14.97 10.14
CA ALA A 217 -10.83 -16.15 10.70
C ALA A 217 -11.18 -16.34 12.18
N ALA A 218 -10.94 -17.55 12.70
CA ALA A 218 -11.09 -17.85 14.13
C ALA A 218 -10.18 -16.99 15.03
N ALA A 219 -9.08 -16.47 14.48
CA ALA A 219 -8.18 -15.56 15.18
C ALA A 219 -7.74 -14.42 14.25
N ALA A 220 -8.09 -13.19 14.62
CA ALA A 220 -7.63 -11.98 13.96
C ALA A 220 -6.13 -11.76 14.14
N THR A 221 -5.48 -11.11 13.18
CA THR A 221 -4.08 -10.68 13.32
C THR A 221 -3.96 -9.60 14.40
N ASP A 222 -2.73 -9.32 14.86
CA ASP A 222 -2.49 -8.21 15.79
C ASP A 222 -2.97 -6.87 15.21
N PHE A 223 -2.75 -6.65 13.91
CA PHE A 223 -3.28 -5.51 13.19
C PHE A 223 -4.81 -5.50 13.14
N GLY A 224 -5.44 -6.63 12.81
CA GLY A 224 -6.89 -6.76 12.77
C GLY A 224 -7.54 -6.46 14.13
N ARG A 225 -6.93 -6.93 15.23
CA ARG A 225 -7.38 -6.58 16.59
C ARG A 225 -7.23 -5.09 16.88
N ALA A 226 -6.11 -4.48 16.49
CA ALA A 226 -5.91 -3.04 16.65
C ALA A 226 -6.93 -2.22 15.84
N VAL A 227 -7.29 -2.64 14.63
CA VAL A 227 -8.37 -2.00 13.83
C VAL A 227 -9.73 -2.18 14.51
N ALA A 228 -10.05 -3.39 14.99
CA ALA A 228 -11.31 -3.66 15.68
C ALA A 228 -11.47 -2.82 16.97
N GLU A 229 -10.38 -2.59 17.69
CA GLU A 229 -10.37 -1.78 18.92
C GLU A 229 -10.58 -0.28 18.64
N HIS A 230 -9.91 0.27 17.61
CA HIS A 230 -9.93 1.72 17.34
C HIS A 230 -11.06 2.16 16.42
N SER A 231 -11.48 1.31 15.49
CA SER A 231 -12.55 1.56 14.53
C SER A 231 -13.54 0.38 14.49
N PRO A 232 -14.27 0.10 15.58
CA PRO A 232 -15.15 -1.08 15.67
C PRO A 232 -16.24 -1.09 14.59
N ARG A 233 -16.76 0.09 14.21
CA ARG A 233 -17.74 0.22 13.13
C ARG A 233 -17.13 -0.16 11.78
N ALA A 234 -15.96 0.37 11.44
CA ALA A 234 -15.28 0.06 10.18
C ALA A 234 -14.90 -1.44 10.11
N PHE A 235 -14.46 -2.01 11.23
CA PHE A 235 -14.16 -3.44 11.31
C PHE A 235 -15.41 -4.31 11.14
N ALA A 236 -16.56 -3.90 11.66
CA ALA A 236 -17.82 -4.62 11.45
C ALA A 236 -18.23 -4.66 9.96
N HIS A 237 -17.95 -3.61 9.19
CA HIS A 237 -18.17 -3.61 7.73
C HIS A 237 -17.30 -4.64 7.01
N LEU A 238 -16.05 -4.87 7.44
CA LEU A 238 -15.17 -5.88 6.83
C LEU A 238 -15.76 -7.31 6.86
N LEU A 239 -16.69 -7.59 7.77
CA LEU A 239 -17.36 -8.87 7.88
C LEU A 239 -18.49 -9.05 6.86
N GLN A 240 -19.03 -7.95 6.32
CA GLN A 240 -20.14 -7.94 5.37
C GLN A 240 -19.69 -8.44 3.99
N GLU A 241 -20.63 -8.95 3.19
CA GLU A 241 -20.33 -9.36 1.81
C GLU A 241 -20.29 -8.16 0.87
N SER A 242 -21.32 -7.31 0.89
CA SER A 242 -21.36 -6.02 0.19
C SER A 242 -20.77 -4.91 1.07
N ASP A 243 -20.32 -3.83 0.42
CA ASP A 243 -19.93 -2.57 1.09
C ASP A 243 -18.86 -2.71 2.18
N PHE A 244 -18.06 -3.79 2.12
CA PHE A 244 -17.13 -4.15 3.20
C PHE A 244 -16.02 -3.11 3.43
N LEU A 245 -15.74 -2.27 2.44
CA LEU A 245 -14.79 -1.16 2.53
C LEU A 245 -15.41 0.15 3.00
N VAL A 246 -16.74 0.29 2.96
CA VAL A 246 -17.42 1.58 3.17
C VAL A 246 -17.10 2.17 4.54
N GLY A 247 -17.12 1.37 5.60
CA GLY A 247 -16.80 1.86 6.95
C GLY A 247 -15.37 2.41 7.07
N LEU A 248 -14.39 1.79 6.41
CA LEU A 248 -13.01 2.28 6.38
C LEU A 248 -12.88 3.53 5.48
N ALA A 249 -13.57 3.56 4.35
CA ALA A 249 -13.60 4.71 3.45
C ALA A 249 -14.22 5.94 4.13
N GLU A 250 -15.28 5.77 4.92
CA GLU A 250 -15.91 6.82 5.75
C GLU A 250 -14.95 7.35 6.81
N ASP A 251 -14.19 6.47 7.48
CA ASP A 251 -13.16 6.87 8.44
C ASP A 251 -12.07 7.70 7.76
N ALA A 252 -11.58 7.27 6.60
CA ALA A 252 -10.60 8.03 5.82
C ALA A 252 -11.14 9.38 5.37
N ALA A 253 -12.40 9.45 4.92
CA ALA A 253 -13.04 10.70 4.52
C ALA A 253 -13.17 11.72 5.66
N ARG A 254 -13.36 11.22 6.88
CA ARG A 254 -13.41 12.07 8.08
C ARG A 254 -12.03 12.57 8.50
N LEU A 255 -11.01 11.71 8.41
CA LEU A 255 -9.65 12.01 8.84
C LEU A 255 -8.89 12.87 7.81
N TYR A 256 -9.14 12.62 6.53
CA TYR A 256 -8.47 13.24 5.38
C TYR A 256 -9.49 13.71 4.35
N PRO A 257 -10.33 14.70 4.68
CA PRO A 257 -11.32 15.22 3.74
C PRO A 257 -10.68 15.78 2.47
N GLU A 258 -9.40 16.18 2.52
CA GLU A 258 -8.65 16.68 1.38
C GLU A 258 -8.18 15.65 0.37
N ILE A 259 -8.21 14.36 0.72
CA ILE A 259 -7.79 13.26 -0.16
C ILE A 259 -9.06 12.67 -0.77
N ASP A 260 -9.73 13.43 -1.63
CA ASP A 260 -11.07 13.10 -2.13
C ASP A 260 -11.13 12.47 -3.52
N GLY A 261 -9.99 12.40 -4.21
CA GLY A 261 -9.90 11.90 -5.57
C GLY A 261 -9.43 12.95 -6.57
N GLY A 262 -9.65 14.23 -6.25
CA GLY A 262 -9.06 15.37 -6.93
C GLY A 262 -8.10 16.14 -6.01
N CYS A 263 -7.47 17.19 -6.52
CA CYS A 263 -6.56 18.02 -5.75
C CYS A 263 -7.21 19.27 -5.16
N GLY A 264 -8.53 19.20 -4.92
CA GLY A 264 -9.33 20.32 -4.44
C GLY A 264 -9.67 21.33 -5.53
N SER A 265 -10.93 21.77 -5.48
CA SER A 265 -11.28 23.19 -5.56
C SER A 265 -11.13 23.83 -4.19
#